data_AF-A0A950DU43-F1
#
_entry.id   AF-A0A950DU43-F1
#
_cell.length_a   1.000
_cell.length_b   1.000
_cell.length_c   1.000
_cell.angle_alpha   90.00
_cell.angle_beta   90.00
_cell.angle_gamma   90.00
#
_symmetry.space_group_name_H-M   'P 1'
#
loop_
_entity.id
_entity.type
_entity.pdbx_description
1 polymer ?
#
loop_
_entity_poly.entity_id
_entity_poly.type
_entity_poly.pdbx_seq_one_letter_code
_entity_poly.pdbx_strand_id
1 'polypeptide(L)' 'MPDPPPALDQLLRLGRMLELSGDTVSAVIAYREVILAGEATSTAEARRRLQSLILRTDPGRPA' A
#
# COMPACT_ATOMS: atom_id res chain seq x y z
N MET A 1 0.62 26.68 -6.83
CA MET A 1 -0.12 25.75 -5.95
C MET A 1 0.48 24.38 -6.20
N PRO A 2 1.13 23.74 -5.22
CA PRO A 2 1.40 22.30 -5.35
C PRO A 2 0.07 21.58 -5.51
N ASP A 3 0.01 20.55 -6.36
CA ASP A 3 -1.16 19.69 -6.47
C ASP A 3 -1.62 19.26 -5.08
N PRO A 4 -2.94 19.22 -4.80
CA PRO A 4 -3.40 18.64 -3.55
C PRO A 4 -2.80 17.24 -3.46
N PRO A 5 -2.21 16.85 -2.33
CA PRO A 5 -1.72 15.49 -2.17
C PRO A 5 -2.86 14.56 -2.60
N PRO A 6 -2.61 13.55 -3.45
CA PRO A 6 -3.65 12.60 -3.82
C PRO A 6 -4.30 12.15 -2.53
N ALA A 7 -5.63 12.28 -2.44
CA ALA A 7 -6.34 11.92 -1.23
C ALA A 7 -5.86 10.53 -0.80
N LEU A 8 -5.57 10.31 0.47
CA LEU A 8 -4.94 9.06 0.91
C LEU A 8 -5.78 7.84 0.51
N ASP A 9 -7.09 8.01 0.40
CA ASP A 9 -8.02 7.05 -0.19
C ASP A 9 -7.71 6.69 -1.66
N GLN A 10 -7.27 7.66 -2.45
CA GLN A 10 -6.87 7.50 -3.85
C GLN A 10 -5.56 6.72 -3.97
N LEU A 11 -4.55 7.04 -3.16
CA LEU A 11 -3.32 6.24 -3.05
C LEU A 11 -3.62 4.82 -2.58
N LEU A 12 -4.53 4.68 -1.62
CA LEU A 12 -4.92 3.39 -1.08
C LEU A 12 -5.70 2.55 -2.11
N ARG A 13 -6.58 3.17 -2.92
CA ARG A 13 -7.22 2.52 -4.07
C ARG A 13 -6.22 2.14 -5.16
N LEU A 14 -5.27 3.01 -5.48
CA LEU A 14 -4.21 2.71 -6.43
C LEU A 14 -3.40 1.49 -5.99
N GLY A 15 -3.00 1.44 -4.72
CA GLY A 15 -2.34 0.27 -4.15
C GLY A 15 -3.13 -1.01 -4.38
N ARG A 16 -4.47 -1.00 -4.17
CA ARG A 16 -5.33 -2.17 -4.38
C ARG A 16 -5.38 -2.59 -5.86
N MET A 17 -5.44 -1.62 -6.77
CA MET A 17 -5.43 -1.92 -8.20
C MET A 17 -4.10 -2.55 -8.62
N LEU A 18 -2.99 -2.05 -8.07
CA LEU A 18 -1.66 -2.60 -8.32
C LEU A 18 -1.54 -4.02 -7.76
N GLU A 19 -2.04 -4.29 -6.54
CA GLU A 19 -2.16 -5.66 -5.99
C GLU A 19 -2.90 -6.60 -6.95
N LEU A 20 -4.05 -6.16 -7.49
CA LEU A 20 -4.87 -6.95 -8.40
C LEU A 20 -4.19 -7.19 -9.76
N SER A 21 -3.39 -6.23 -10.22
CA SER A 21 -2.61 -6.35 -11.45
C SER A 21 -1.37 -7.23 -11.32
N GLY A 22 -1.01 -7.62 -10.08
CA GLY A 22 0.20 -8.37 -9.79
C GLY A 22 1.46 -7.51 -9.62
N ASP A 23 1.37 -6.20 -9.86
CA ASP A 23 2.46 -5.26 -9.61
C ASP A 23 2.61 -5.00 -8.11
N THR A 24 3.29 -5.92 -7.46
CA THR A 24 3.44 -5.92 -6.01
C THR A 24 4.42 -4.84 -5.54
N VAL A 25 5.41 -4.48 -6.37
CA VAL A 25 6.41 -3.45 -6.06
C VAL A 25 5.75 -2.09 -5.98
N SER A 26 4.95 -1.74 -7.00
CA SER A 26 4.24 -0.47 -7.03
C SER A 26 3.16 -0.41 -5.94
N ALA A 27 2.49 -1.52 -5.63
CA ALA A 27 1.52 -1.58 -4.52
C ALA A 27 2.18 -1.29 -3.16
N VAL A 28 3.36 -1.85 -2.91
CA VAL A 28 4.15 -1.59 -1.70
C VAL A 28 4.50 -0.11 -1.54
N ILE A 29 4.91 0.55 -2.64
CA ILE A 29 5.23 1.98 -2.63
C ILE A 29 3.99 2.80 -2.27
N ALA A 30 2.86 2.55 -2.93
CA ALA A 30 1.61 3.27 -2.68
C ALA A 30 1.14 3.15 -1.21
N TYR A 31 1.22 1.96 -0.62
CA TYR A 31 0.85 1.78 0.79
C TYR A 31 1.82 2.45 1.76
N ARG A 32 3.12 2.49 1.45
CA ARG A 32 4.11 3.22 2.28
C ARG A 32 3.82 4.72 2.30
N GLU A 33 3.47 5.31 1.16
CA GLU A 33 3.08 6.72 1.07
C GLU A 33 1.85 7.02 1.95
N VAL A 34 0.84 6.15 1.94
CA VAL A 34 -0.33 6.30 2.83
C VAL A 34 0.05 6.24 4.31
N ILE A 35 0.96 5.34 4.68
CA ILE A 35 1.43 5.18 6.06
C ILE A 35 2.24 6.41 6.52
N LEU A 36 3.06 6.97 5.62
CA LEU A 36 3.87 8.15 5.92
C LEU A 36 3.01 9.40 6.12
N ALA A 37 1.88 9.50 5.43
CA ALA A 37 0.95 10.62 5.58
C ALA A 37 0.17 10.62 6.91
N GLY A 38 0.07 9.47 7.60
CA GLY A 38 -0.31 9.42 9.02
C GLY A 38 -1.80 9.57 9.36
N GLU A 39 -2.72 9.51 8.38
CA GLU A 39 -4.16 9.48 8.68
C GLU A 39 -4.54 8.12 9.26
N ALA A 40 -5.15 8.09 10.45
CA ALA A 40 -5.26 6.90 11.27
C ALA A 40 -6.00 5.74 10.59
N THR A 41 -7.06 6.04 9.84
CA THR A 41 -7.91 5.03 9.19
C THR A 41 -7.22 4.45 7.97
N SER A 42 -6.76 5.31 7.06
CA SER A 42 -6.07 4.87 5.84
C SER A 42 -4.75 4.15 6.16
N THR A 43 -4.03 4.60 7.20
CA THR A 43 -2.77 3.99 7.66
C THR A 43 -2.98 2.56 8.15
N ALA A 44 -4.07 2.29 8.89
CA ALA A 44 -4.34 0.97 9.42
C ALA A 44 -4.61 -0.05 8.29
N GLU A 45 -5.40 0.34 7.29
CA GLU A 45 -5.65 -0.52 6.12
C GLU A 45 -4.38 -0.72 5.29
N ALA A 46 -3.64 0.36 4.99
CA ALA A 46 -2.40 0.28 4.23
C ALA A 46 -1.37 -0.64 4.90
N ARG A 47 -1.22 -0.58 6.23
CA ARG A 47 -0.34 -1.48 6.99
C ARG A 47 -0.74 -2.96 6.85
N ARG A 48 -2.02 -3.28 6.99
CA ARG A 48 -2.50 -4.67 6.87
C ARG A 48 -2.23 -5.23 5.48
N ARG A 49 -2.51 -4.44 4.44
CA ARG A 49 -2.28 -4.84 3.05
C ARG A 49 -0.80 -5.00 2.72
N LEU A 50 0.02 -4.02 3.12
CA LEU A 50 1.48 -4.10 2.99
C LEU A 50 2.05 -5.37 3.64
N GLN A 51 1.60 -5.71 4.85
CA GLN A 51 2.05 -6.92 5.54
C GLN A 51 1.65 -8.19 4.77
N SER A 52 0.42 -8.25 4.26
CA SER A 52 -0.06 -9.37 3.44
C SER A 52 0.76 -9.53 2.15
N LEU A 53 1.08 -8.43 1.47
CA LEU A 53 1.90 -8.45 0.25
C LEU A 53 3.30 -8.97 0.53
N ILE A 54 3.97 -8.43 1.55
CA ILE A 54 5.33 -8.86 1.92
C ILE A 54 5.34 -10.36 2.22
N LEU A 55 4.36 -10.86 2.99
CA LEU A 55 4.25 -12.28 3.28
C LEU A 55 4.00 -13.16 2.05
N ARG A 56 3.31 -12.63 1.04
CA ARG A 56 3.07 -13.35 -0.23
C ARG A 56 4.29 -13.33 -1.14
N THR A 57 5.09 -12.27 -1.08
CA THR A 57 6.28 -12.10 -1.92
C THR A 57 7.57 -12.52 -1.26
N ASP A 58 7.56 -12.97 -0.01
CA ASP A 58 8.72 -13.52 0.68
C ASP A 58 8.84 -15.03 0.35
N PRO A 59 9.75 -15.45 -0.54
CA PRO A 59 9.96 -16.86 -0.86
C PRO A 59 10.66 -17.65 0.27
N GLY A 60 10.88 -17.05 1.45
CA GLY A 60 11.74 -17.57 2.51
C GLY A 60 11.03 -18.12 3.75
N ARG A 61 9.71 -18.32 3.74
CA ARG A 61 9.01 -18.94 4.88
C ARG A 61 8.97 -20.46 4.72
N PRO A 62 9.83 -21.25 5.41
CA PRO A 62 9.62 -22.70 5.49
C PRO A 62 8.31 -22.96 6.25
N ALA A 63 7.51 -23.88 5.70
CA ALA A 63 6.34 -24.45 6.36
C ALA A 63 6.74 -25.27 7.60
#